data_AF-A0A2H9LVK4-F1
#
_entry.id   AF-A0A2H9LVK4-F1
#
_cell.length_a   1.000
_cell.length_b   1.000
_cell.length_c   1.000
_cell.angle_alpha   90.00
_cell.angle_beta   90.00
_cell.angle_gamma   90.00
#
_symmetry.space_group_name_H-M   'P 1'
#
loop_
_entity.id
_entity.type
_entity.pdbx_description
1 polymer ?
#
loop_
_entity_poly.entity_id
_entity_poly.type
_entity_poly.pdbx_seq_one_letter_code
_entity_poly.pdbx_strand_id
1 'polypeptide(L)'
;YIAYAKGVKTKLSVEAKEELKKFFLGVRKQTRKNGDADRIPITFRQYEALIRLCEAHARILLKKEADLEDAKAAIRIFGEFLEDINFDFEGMETGKPKSQLDIEKLIYGIVKQHQEIYGISHNDVINKAKLTIKDEKKIVKTVANLLNAGQIMIQSYDDRGNPCYRTAT
;
A
#
# COMPACT_ATOMS: atom_id res chain seq x y z
N TYR A 1 -1.08 23.90 -27.20
CA TYR A 1 -0.21 23.15 -26.28
C TYR A 1 -0.13 21.66 -26.61
N ILE A 2 -1.22 20.88 -26.50
CA ILE A 2 -1.20 19.40 -26.70
C ILE A 2 -0.61 18.97 -28.06
N ALA A 3 -0.99 19.65 -29.16
CA ALA A 3 -0.46 19.36 -30.49
C ALA A 3 1.07 19.51 -30.57
N TYR A 4 1.63 20.49 -29.85
CA TYR A 4 3.08 20.71 -29.77
C TYR A 4 3.76 19.63 -28.95
N ALA A 5 3.21 19.30 -27.76
CA ALA A 5 3.72 18.23 -26.90
C ALA A 5 3.75 16.86 -27.62
N LYS A 6 2.74 16.55 -28.45
CA LYS A 6 2.71 15.31 -29.24
C LYS A 6 3.91 15.16 -30.19
N GLY A 7 4.50 16.25 -30.65
CA GLY A 7 5.68 16.25 -31.52
C GLY A 7 7.02 16.08 -30.78
N VAL A 8 7.04 16.21 -29.45
CA VAL A 8 8.25 16.02 -28.64
C VAL A 8 8.57 14.54 -28.56
N LYS A 9 9.78 14.17 -29.00
CA LYS A 9 10.34 12.83 -28.83
C LYS A 9 11.10 12.77 -27.52
N THR A 10 10.52 12.09 -26.54
CA THR A 10 11.11 11.89 -25.22
C THR A 10 11.85 10.55 -25.17
N LYS A 11 12.97 10.51 -24.46
CA LYS A 11 13.73 9.29 -24.18
C LYS A 11 13.80 9.04 -22.68
N LEU A 12 13.92 7.79 -22.24
CA LEU A 12 14.16 7.51 -20.82
C LEU A 12 15.60 7.79 -20.44
N SER A 13 15.78 8.44 -19.28
CA SER A 13 17.06 8.43 -18.59
C SER A 13 17.40 7.04 -18.06
N VAL A 14 18.68 6.83 -17.74
CA VAL A 14 19.16 5.57 -17.14
C VAL A 14 18.46 5.31 -15.80
N GLU A 15 18.36 6.35 -14.97
CA GLU A 15 17.75 6.28 -13.63
C GLU A 15 16.26 5.92 -13.72
N ALA A 16 15.51 6.57 -14.62
CA ALA A 16 14.10 6.27 -14.84
C ALA A 16 13.91 4.81 -15.26
N LYS A 17 14.75 4.32 -16.17
CA LYS A 17 14.69 2.94 -16.66
C LYS A 17 14.95 1.92 -15.55
N GLU A 18 15.93 2.19 -14.69
CA GLU A 18 16.24 1.32 -13.55
C GLU A 18 15.09 1.27 -12.54
N GLU A 19 14.48 2.41 -12.23
CA GLU A 19 13.39 2.48 -11.26
C GLU A 19 12.13 1.75 -11.78
N LEU A 20 11.75 1.96 -13.04
CA LEU A 20 10.64 1.24 -13.67
C LEU A 20 10.88 -0.29 -13.70
N LYS A 21 12.13 -0.71 -13.98
CA LYS A 21 12.51 -2.13 -13.99
C LYS A 21 12.44 -2.74 -12.60
N LYS A 22 12.94 -2.03 -11.58
CA LYS A 22 12.90 -2.46 -10.19
C LYS A 22 11.46 -2.65 -9.71
N PHE A 23 10.60 -1.69 -10.00
CA PHE A 23 9.16 -1.79 -9.75
C PHE A 23 8.57 -3.04 -10.42
N PHE A 24 8.70 -3.16 -11.75
CA PHE A 24 8.14 -4.28 -12.51
C PHE A 24 8.58 -5.66 -11.99
N LEU A 25 9.87 -5.82 -11.66
CA LEU A 25 10.39 -7.07 -11.12
C LEU A 25 9.86 -7.36 -9.71
N GLY A 26 9.67 -6.35 -8.87
CA GLY A 26 9.08 -6.51 -7.56
C GLY A 26 7.62 -6.96 -7.64
N VAL A 27 6.84 -6.29 -8.48
CA VAL A 27 5.42 -6.64 -8.71
C VAL A 27 5.32 -8.07 -9.28
N ARG A 28 6.13 -8.42 -10.29
CA ARG A 28 6.15 -9.78 -10.88
C ARG A 28 6.56 -10.87 -9.89
N LYS A 29 7.46 -10.59 -8.93
CA LYS A 29 7.83 -11.55 -7.87
C LYS A 29 6.66 -11.81 -6.92
N GLN A 30 5.87 -10.79 -6.60
CA GLN A 30 4.70 -10.94 -5.73
C GLN A 30 3.61 -11.78 -6.40
N THR A 31 3.33 -11.56 -7.69
CA THR A 31 2.34 -12.36 -8.42
C THR A 31 2.66 -13.86 -8.36
N ARG A 32 3.95 -14.23 -8.37
CA ARG A 32 4.39 -15.63 -8.29
C ARG A 32 4.32 -16.23 -6.88
N LYS A 33 4.49 -15.42 -5.83
CA LYS A 33 4.50 -15.90 -4.44
C LYS A 33 3.11 -16.24 -3.92
N ASN A 34 2.07 -15.56 -4.41
CA ASN A 34 0.74 -15.65 -3.83
C ASN A 34 -0.09 -16.86 -4.33
N GLY A 35 0.43 -17.68 -5.25
CA GLY A 35 -0.15 -18.99 -5.59
C GLY A 35 -1.58 -19.00 -6.16
N ASP A 36 -2.28 -17.86 -6.16
CA ASP A 36 -3.63 -17.73 -6.70
C ASP A 36 -3.59 -17.95 -8.22
N ALA A 37 -4.16 -19.08 -8.65
CA ALA A 37 -4.35 -19.42 -10.05
C ALA A 37 -5.24 -18.40 -10.80
N ASP A 38 -6.00 -17.56 -10.08
CA ASP A 38 -6.90 -16.54 -10.62
C ASP A 38 -6.25 -15.16 -10.84
N ARG A 39 -4.98 -14.96 -10.47
CA ARG A 39 -4.32 -13.65 -10.66
C ARG A 39 -3.70 -13.55 -12.04
N ILE A 40 -4.07 -12.52 -12.80
CA ILE A 40 -3.50 -12.22 -14.11
C ILE A 40 -1.99 -11.98 -13.96
N PRO A 41 -1.12 -12.80 -14.58
CA PRO A 41 0.31 -12.68 -14.42
C PRO A 41 0.80 -11.39 -15.08
N ILE A 42 1.75 -10.71 -14.42
CA ILE A 42 2.34 -9.53 -15.01
C ILE A 42 3.26 -9.88 -16.18
N THR A 43 3.00 -9.27 -17.34
CA THR A 43 3.66 -9.57 -18.62
C THR A 43 4.57 -8.44 -19.08
N PHE A 44 5.46 -8.74 -20.02
CA PHE A 44 6.33 -7.74 -20.63
C PHE A 44 5.55 -6.59 -21.31
N ARG A 45 4.33 -6.85 -21.80
CA ARG A 45 3.45 -5.81 -22.36
C ARG A 45 3.09 -4.73 -21.34
N GLN A 46 2.91 -5.10 -20.08
CA GLN A 46 2.63 -4.14 -19.01
C GLN A 46 3.86 -3.32 -18.66
N TYR A 47 5.06 -3.90 -18.77
CA TYR A 47 6.30 -3.13 -18.65
C TYR A 47 6.42 -2.07 -19.77
N GLU A 48 6.10 -2.43 -21.02
CA GLU A 48 6.05 -1.46 -22.12
C GLU A 48 4.96 -0.38 -21.92
N ALA A 49 3.82 -0.74 -21.33
CA ALA A 49 2.78 0.23 -20.98
C ALA A 49 3.28 1.23 -19.92
N LEU A 50 4.00 0.74 -18.90
CA LEU A 50 4.61 1.57 -17.86
C LEU A 50 5.65 2.54 -18.44
N ILE A 51 6.50 2.08 -19.37
CA ILE A 51 7.45 2.94 -20.08
C ILE A 51 6.70 4.03 -20.86
N ARG A 52 5.64 3.68 -21.58
CA ARG A 52 4.82 4.65 -22.33
C ARG A 52 4.15 5.70 -21.43
N LEU A 53 3.72 5.31 -20.23
CA LEU A 53 3.18 6.25 -19.23
C LEU A 53 4.25 7.25 -18.78
N CYS A 54 5.45 6.78 -18.48
CA CYS A 54 6.58 7.62 -18.10
C CYS A 54 6.94 8.62 -19.20
N GLU A 55 7.10 8.15 -20.44
CA GLU A 55 7.37 9.02 -21.60
C GLU A 55 6.24 10.01 -21.85
N ALA A 56 4.98 9.60 -21.68
CA ALA A 56 3.84 10.48 -21.85
C ALA A 56 3.80 11.60 -20.81
N HIS A 57 4.13 11.30 -19.55
CA HIS A 57 4.20 12.29 -18.47
C HIS A 57 5.28 13.35 -18.77
N ALA A 58 6.50 12.90 -19.07
CA ALA A 58 7.60 13.77 -19.45
C ALA A 58 7.30 14.62 -20.70
N ARG A 59 6.64 14.02 -21.69
CA ARG A 59 6.25 14.68 -22.94
C ARG A 59 5.22 15.78 -22.75
N ILE A 60 4.25 15.59 -21.83
CA ILE A 60 3.30 16.65 -21.48
C ILE A 60 4.03 17.86 -20.91
N LEU A 61 5.12 17.64 -20.17
CA LEU A 61 5.98 18.69 -19.61
C LEU A 61 7.00 19.24 -20.63
N LEU A 62 6.91 18.83 -21.90
CA LEU A 62 7.83 19.20 -22.99
C LEU A 62 9.29 18.77 -22.73
N LYS A 63 9.51 17.79 -21.85
CA LYS A 63 10.85 17.25 -21.58
C LYS A 63 11.31 16.35 -22.74
N LYS A 64 12.57 16.51 -23.13
CA LYS A 64 13.24 15.62 -24.10
C LYS A 64 13.73 14.32 -23.48
N GLU A 65 13.88 14.31 -22.16
CA GLU A 65 14.31 13.16 -21.39
C GLU A 65 13.38 12.97 -20.19
N ALA A 66 12.91 11.74 -19.98
CA ALA A 66 12.08 11.36 -18.86
C ALA A 66 12.99 10.98 -17.68
N ASP A 67 12.80 11.68 -16.57
CA ASP A 67 13.61 11.55 -15.37
C ASP A 67 12.95 10.66 -14.32
N LEU A 68 13.56 10.61 -13.14
CA LEU A 68 13.08 9.80 -12.03
C LEU A 68 11.70 10.25 -11.49
N GLU A 69 11.35 11.53 -11.62
CA GLU A 69 10.03 12.02 -11.21
C GLU A 69 8.94 11.52 -12.16
N ASP A 70 9.23 11.52 -13.46
CA ASP A 70 8.33 10.98 -14.48
C ASP A 70 8.10 9.47 -14.29
N ALA A 71 9.16 8.73 -13.92
CA ALA A 71 9.06 7.32 -13.57
C ALA A 71 8.19 7.08 -12.34
N LYS A 72 8.37 7.87 -11.27
CA LYS A 72 7.54 7.79 -10.05
C LYS A 72 6.06 8.11 -10.34
N ALA A 73 5.79 9.09 -11.18
CA ALA A 73 4.42 9.42 -11.58
C ALA A 73 3.75 8.25 -12.33
N ALA A 74 4.47 7.63 -13.26
CA ALA A 74 3.98 6.45 -13.97
C ALA A 74 3.75 5.24 -13.04
N ILE A 75 4.69 5.01 -12.10
CA ILE A 75 4.59 3.97 -11.08
C ILE A 75 3.35 4.16 -10.20
N ARG A 76 3.07 5.40 -9.75
CA ARG A 76 1.90 5.70 -8.93
C ARG A 76 0.60 5.35 -9.65
N ILE A 77 0.44 5.82 -10.89
CA ILE A 77 -0.75 5.52 -11.71
C ILE A 77 -0.90 4.02 -11.91
N PHE A 78 0.21 3.32 -12.17
CA PHE A 78 0.18 1.87 -12.35
C PHE A 78 -0.13 1.13 -11.04
N GLY A 79 0.34 1.64 -9.90
CA GLY A 79 0.04 1.13 -8.56
C GLY A 79 -1.46 1.23 -8.23
N GLU A 80 -2.10 2.36 -8.51
CA GLU A 80 -3.55 2.55 -8.36
C GLU A 80 -4.32 1.55 -9.23
N PHE A 81 -3.92 1.38 -10.49
CA PHE A 81 -4.51 0.35 -11.37
C PHE A 81 -4.36 -1.07 -10.80
N LEU A 82 -3.21 -1.37 -10.20
CA LEU A 82 -2.95 -2.66 -9.55
C LEU A 82 -3.89 -2.85 -8.35
N GLU A 83 -4.06 -1.84 -7.49
CA GLU A 83 -4.99 -1.90 -6.36
C GLU A 83 -6.44 -2.13 -6.81
N ASP A 84 -6.90 -1.44 -7.86
CA ASP A 84 -8.25 -1.59 -8.43
C ASP A 84 -8.53 -3.02 -8.90
N ILE A 85 -7.51 -3.73 -9.40
CA ILE A 85 -7.62 -5.13 -9.81
C ILE A 85 -7.29 -6.12 -8.67
N ASN A 86 -7.34 -5.67 -7.41
CA ASN A 86 -6.99 -6.42 -6.20
C ASN A 86 -5.56 -6.98 -6.21
N PHE A 87 -4.63 -6.27 -6.85
CA PHE A 87 -3.21 -6.59 -6.80
C PHE A 87 -2.55 -5.87 -5.62
N ASP A 88 -1.97 -6.65 -4.72
CA ASP A 88 -1.46 -6.20 -3.41
C ASP A 88 -0.18 -5.33 -3.53
N PHE A 89 -0.29 -4.06 -3.92
CA PHE A 89 0.86 -3.17 -4.12
C PHE A 89 1.45 -2.58 -2.81
N GLU A 90 0.60 -2.28 -1.82
CA GLU A 90 0.97 -1.62 -0.55
C GLU A 90 2.10 -2.30 0.25
N GLY A 91 2.25 -3.62 0.16
CA GLY A 91 3.32 -4.36 0.85
C GLY A 91 4.74 -4.00 0.36
N MET A 92 4.85 -3.39 -0.83
CA MET A 92 6.12 -3.01 -1.42
C MET A 92 6.62 -1.63 -0.96
N GLU A 93 5.70 -0.69 -0.68
CA GLU A 93 6.05 0.66 -0.20
C GLU A 93 6.33 0.69 1.30
N THR A 94 5.64 -0.15 2.08
CA THR A 94 5.76 -0.16 3.57
C THR A 94 6.82 -1.13 4.09
N GLY A 95 7.34 -2.05 3.27
CA GLY A 95 8.30 -3.08 3.67
C GLY A 95 7.76 -4.11 4.66
N LYS A 96 6.47 -4.06 4.99
CA LYS A 96 5.81 -4.99 5.94
C LYS A 96 5.16 -6.16 5.19
N PRO A 97 5.19 -7.38 5.77
CA PRO A 97 4.51 -8.53 5.17
C PRO A 97 2.99 -8.32 5.16
N LYS A 98 2.31 -8.75 4.08
CA LYS A 98 0.86 -8.64 3.89
C LYS A 98 0.05 -9.20 5.07
N SER A 99 0.50 -10.33 5.63
CA SER A 99 -0.13 -10.91 6.82
C SER A 99 -0.17 -9.94 8.00
N GLN A 100 0.82 -9.06 8.13
CA GLN A 100 0.85 -8.04 9.17
C GLN A 100 -0.03 -6.85 8.81
N LEU A 101 -0.06 -6.43 7.54
CA LEU A 101 -0.92 -5.33 7.07
C LEU A 101 -2.41 -5.67 7.16
N ASP A 102 -2.81 -6.89 6.81
CA ASP A 102 -4.19 -7.35 6.92
C ASP A 102 -4.66 -7.36 8.38
N ILE A 103 -3.77 -7.76 9.31
CA ILE A 103 -4.03 -7.68 10.75
C ILE A 103 -4.13 -6.22 11.20
N GLU A 104 -3.21 -5.35 10.77
CA GLU A 104 -3.21 -3.91 11.08
C GLU A 104 -4.52 -3.25 10.62
N LYS A 105 -4.96 -3.50 9.37
CA LYS A 105 -6.23 -2.99 8.81
C LYS A 105 -7.44 -3.52 9.56
N LEU A 106 -7.48 -4.81 9.88
CA LEU A 106 -8.59 -5.41 10.63
C LEU A 106 -8.73 -4.77 12.01
N ILE A 107 -7.63 -4.67 12.76
CA ILE A 107 -7.63 -4.08 14.11
C ILE A 107 -8.02 -2.61 14.04
N TYR A 108 -7.44 -1.84 13.11
CA TYR A 108 -7.80 -0.44 12.91
C TYR A 108 -9.29 -0.28 12.55
N GLY A 109 -9.83 -1.15 11.70
CA GLY A 109 -11.25 -1.19 11.35
C GLY A 109 -12.16 -1.44 12.56
N ILE A 110 -11.80 -2.39 13.42
CA ILE A 110 -12.54 -2.68 14.66
C ILE A 110 -12.56 -1.46 15.59
N VAL A 111 -11.40 -0.81 15.79
CA VAL A 111 -11.30 0.38 16.65
C VAL A 111 -12.06 1.57 16.05
N LYS A 112 -12.03 1.72 14.72
CA LYS A 112 -12.77 2.77 14.00
C LYS A 112 -14.29 2.56 14.05
N GLN A 113 -14.77 1.33 13.97
CA GLN A 113 -16.20 1.02 14.07
C GLN A 113 -16.73 1.24 15.49
N HIS A 114 -15.89 1.06 16.51
CA HIS A 114 -16.26 1.21 17.93
C HIS A 114 -15.65 2.49 18.55
N GLN A 115 -15.91 3.65 17.93
CA GLN A 115 -15.57 4.96 18.50
C GLN A 115 -16.60 5.43 19.55
N GLU A 116 -16.80 4.64 20.59
CA GLU A 116 -17.61 5.08 21.73
C GLU A 116 -16.89 6.16 22.54
N ILE A 117 -17.61 6.85 23.43
CA ILE A 117 -17.09 7.98 24.24
C ILE A 117 -15.81 7.59 24.99
N TYR A 118 -15.74 6.35 25.47
CA TYR A 118 -14.62 5.81 26.24
C TYR A 118 -13.63 4.98 25.39
N GLY A 119 -13.91 4.78 24.09
CA GLY A 119 -13.13 3.88 23.23
C GLY A 119 -13.39 2.39 23.51
N ILE A 120 -12.72 1.51 22.77
CA ILE A 120 -12.88 0.06 22.87
C ILE A 120 -11.84 -0.56 23.81
N SER A 121 -12.27 -1.42 24.75
CA SER A 121 -11.36 -2.09 25.70
C SER A 121 -10.37 -3.02 24.98
N HIS A 122 -9.14 -3.10 25.50
CA HIS A 122 -8.10 -4.00 25.01
C HIS A 122 -8.57 -5.45 24.83
N ASN A 123 -9.32 -5.96 25.81
CA ASN A 123 -9.83 -7.33 25.77
C ASN A 123 -10.86 -7.53 24.65
N ASP A 124 -11.69 -6.53 24.39
CA ASP A 124 -12.70 -6.59 23.34
C ASP A 124 -12.10 -6.51 21.94
N VAL A 125 -11.05 -5.71 21.76
CA VAL A 125 -10.27 -5.69 20.51
C VAL A 125 -9.67 -7.07 20.25
N ILE A 126 -9.06 -7.68 21.27
CA ILE A 126 -8.46 -9.02 21.14
C ILE A 126 -9.52 -10.07 20.84
N ASN A 127 -10.64 -10.07 21.57
CA ASN A 127 -11.70 -11.06 21.38
C ASN A 127 -12.33 -10.95 19.99
N LYS A 128 -12.58 -9.73 19.50
CA LYS A 128 -13.09 -9.51 18.14
C LYS A 128 -12.06 -9.91 17.08
N ALA A 129 -10.79 -9.58 17.27
CA ALA A 129 -9.73 -9.99 16.35
C ALA A 129 -9.52 -11.52 16.35
N LYS A 130 -9.69 -12.19 17.49
CA LYS A 130 -9.61 -13.66 17.63
C LYS A 130 -10.65 -14.41 16.80
N LEU A 131 -11.82 -13.81 16.54
CA LEU A 131 -12.86 -14.41 15.69
C LEU A 131 -12.37 -14.60 14.25
N THR A 132 -11.50 -13.71 13.78
CA THR A 132 -10.97 -13.75 12.42
C THR A 132 -9.57 -14.38 12.37
N ILE A 133 -8.75 -14.21 13.41
CA ILE A 133 -7.34 -14.60 13.43
C ILE A 133 -7.00 -15.37 14.70
N LYS A 134 -6.58 -16.64 14.57
CA LYS A 134 -6.34 -17.54 15.71
C LYS A 134 -5.08 -17.23 16.55
N ASP A 135 -4.18 -16.37 16.07
CA ASP A 135 -2.88 -16.13 16.69
C ASP A 135 -2.88 -14.87 17.59
N GLU A 136 -3.13 -15.08 18.88
CA GLU A 136 -3.24 -14.02 19.88
C GLU A 136 -1.94 -13.20 20.06
N LYS A 137 -0.77 -13.85 19.99
CA LYS A 137 0.52 -13.18 20.16
C LYS A 137 0.77 -12.15 19.05
N LYS A 138 0.34 -12.47 17.82
CA LYS A 138 0.45 -11.54 16.69
C LYS A 138 -0.51 -10.37 16.82
N ILE A 139 -1.73 -10.60 17.28
CA ILE A 139 -2.72 -9.54 17.50
C ILE A 139 -2.18 -8.52 18.52
N VAL A 140 -1.72 -8.99 19.68
CA VAL A 140 -1.18 -8.12 20.75
C VAL A 140 0.02 -7.31 20.25
N LYS A 141 0.96 -7.95 19.54
CA LYS A 141 2.11 -7.27 18.94
C LYS A 141 1.68 -6.21 17.93
N THR A 142 0.62 -6.47 17.17
CA THR A 142 0.11 -5.54 16.16
C THR A 142 -0.57 -4.34 16.81
N VAL A 143 -1.36 -4.54 17.87
CA VAL A 143 -1.92 -3.43 18.67
C VAL A 143 -0.83 -2.53 19.21
N ALA A 144 0.26 -3.10 19.75
CA ALA A 144 1.41 -2.31 20.23
C ALA A 144 2.09 -1.52 19.11
N ASN A 145 2.24 -2.11 17.91
CA ASN A 145 2.77 -1.41 16.74
C ASN A 145 1.88 -0.24 16.31
N LEU A 146 0.56 -0.42 16.31
CA LEU A 146 -0.40 0.64 15.97
C LEU A 146 -0.38 1.79 16.99
N LEU A 147 -0.16 1.47 18.28
CA LEU A 147 0.01 2.45 19.35
C LEU A 147 1.32 3.25 19.17
N ASN A 148 2.43 2.56 18.92
CA ASN A 148 3.74 3.19 18.69
C ASN A 148 3.76 4.04 17.41
N ALA A 149 3.01 3.62 16.38
CA ALA A 149 2.83 4.38 15.15
C ALA A 149 1.88 5.59 15.30
N GLY A 150 1.24 5.75 16.46
CA GLY A 150 0.29 6.84 16.74
C GLY A 150 -1.03 6.73 15.97
N GLN A 151 -1.35 5.58 15.38
CA GLN A 151 -2.61 5.37 14.64
C GLN A 151 -3.79 5.10 15.57
N ILE A 152 -3.51 4.57 16.76
CA ILE A 152 -4.46 4.42 17.87
C ILE A 152 -3.86 5.04 19.12
N MET A 153 -4.71 5.59 19.99
CA MET A 153 -4.35 6.24 21.24
C MET A 153 -5.14 5.65 22.39
N ILE A 154 -4.59 5.74 23.61
CA ILE A 154 -5.30 5.38 24.82
C ILE A 154 -6.22 6.55 25.17
N GLN A 155 -7.53 6.29 25.21
CA GLN A 155 -8.56 7.29 25.49
C GLN A 155 -8.93 7.31 26.98
N SER A 156 -9.08 6.14 27.58
CA SER A 156 -9.40 5.96 29.00
C SER A 156 -8.96 4.57 29.46
N TYR A 157 -9.21 4.24 30.73
CA TYR A 157 -9.00 2.92 31.29
C TYR A 157 -10.35 2.36 31.77
N ASP A 158 -10.54 1.04 31.61
CA ASP A 158 -11.71 0.35 32.17
C ASP A 158 -11.59 0.17 33.69
N ASP A 159 -12.67 -0.28 34.34
CA ASP A 159 -12.73 -0.52 35.80
C ASP A 159 -11.71 -1.57 36.28
N ARG A 160 -11.09 -2.31 35.36
CA ARG A 160 -10.06 -3.32 35.61
C ARG A 160 -8.65 -2.80 35.31
N GLY A 161 -8.50 -1.53 34.95
CA GLY A 161 -7.22 -0.88 34.65
C GLY A 161 -6.66 -1.20 33.25
N ASN A 162 -7.43 -1.79 32.34
CA ASN A 162 -7.00 -2.02 30.96
C ASN A 162 -7.22 -0.77 30.09
N PRO A 163 -6.31 -0.50 29.14
CA PRO A 163 -6.46 0.64 28.25
C PRO A 163 -7.62 0.44 27.27
N CYS A 164 -8.38 1.51 27.07
CA CYS A 164 -9.36 1.63 26.00
C CYS A 164 -8.78 2.44 24.85
N TYR A 165 -8.91 1.92 23.63
CA TYR A 165 -8.30 2.49 22.44
C TYR A 165 -9.29 3.30 21.62
N ARG A 166 -8.78 4.35 20.98
CA ARG A 166 -9.48 5.14 19.98
C ARG A 166 -8.53 5.42 18.82
N THR A 167 -9.04 5.57 17.60
CA THR A 167 -8.20 5.98 16.47
C THR A 167 -7.73 7.42 16.66
N ALA A 168 -6.46 7.69 16.40
CA ALA A 168 -5.98 9.06 16.23
C ALA A 168 -6.62 9.61 14.95
N THR A 169 -7.48 10.60 15.07
CA THR A 169 -8.07 11.34 13.93
C THR A 169 -7.49 12.74 13.95
#